data_AF-A0A1H1MHM7-F1
#
_entry.id   AF-A0A1H1MHM7-F1
#
_cell.length_a   1.000
_cell.length_b   1.000
_cell.length_c   1.000
_cell.angle_alpha   90.00
_cell.angle_beta   90.00
_cell.angle_gamma   90.00
#
_symmetry.space_group_name_H-M   'P 1'
#
loop_
_entity.id
_entity.type
_entity.pdbx_description
1 polymer ?
#
loop_
_entity_poly.entity_id
_entity_poly.type
_entity_poly.pdbx_seq_one_letter_code
_entity_poly.pdbx_strand_id
1 'polypeptide(L)'
;MDAMIGAKTNRLFKALQTAVEELGPNLPPRQLMALLLIAEADRVGSPIGVRDIDRALGDLPNGSASKLLKTMMHTEGPRKAGVANTVISERDPTDLRRYTLTLTPKGRQIVEKVLRHL
;
A
#
# COMPACT_ATOMS: atom_id res chain seq x y z
N MET A 1 -25.78 -6.85 -15.10
CA MET A 1 -24.48 -6.20 -14.79
C MET A 1 -24.21 -6.17 -13.28
N ASP A 2 -25.22 -5.99 -12.42
CA ASP A 2 -25.05 -5.92 -10.96
C ASP A 2 -24.49 -7.19 -10.29
N ALA A 3 -24.91 -8.39 -10.72
CA ALA A 3 -24.39 -9.65 -10.15
C ALA A 3 -22.89 -9.85 -10.42
N MET A 4 -22.37 -9.32 -11.53
CA MET A 4 -20.97 -9.42 -11.90
C MET A 4 -20.09 -8.44 -11.12
N ILE A 5 -20.64 -7.27 -10.75
CA ILE A 5 -20.00 -6.31 -9.85
C ILE A 5 -19.97 -6.90 -8.44
N GLY A 6 -21.09 -7.42 -7.93
CA GLY A 6 -21.17 -8.06 -6.61
C GLY A 6 -20.19 -9.23 -6.42
N ALA A 7 -20.01 -10.07 -7.44
CA ALA A 7 -19.06 -11.18 -7.39
C ALA A 7 -17.59 -10.71 -7.36
N LYS A 8 -17.24 -9.66 -8.11
CA LYS A 8 -15.90 -9.06 -8.10
C LYS A 8 -15.60 -8.37 -6.76
N THR A 9 -16.56 -7.64 -6.23
CA THR A 9 -16.45 -6.97 -4.93
C THR A 9 -16.29 -7.97 -3.79
N ASN A 10 -17.03 -9.09 -3.80
CA ASN A 10 -16.90 -10.13 -2.78
C ASN A 10 -15.55 -10.87 -2.85
N ARG A 11 -14.99 -11.10 -4.05
CA ARG A 11 -13.63 -11.65 -4.18
C ARG A 11 -12.57 -10.69 -3.65
N LEU A 12 -12.71 -9.40 -3.95
CA LEU A 12 -11.83 -8.36 -3.42
C LEU A 12 -11.86 -8.30 -1.89
N PHE A 13 -13.06 -8.29 -1.29
CA PHE A 13 -13.20 -8.30 0.16
C PHE A 13 -12.59 -9.57 0.79
N LYS A 14 -12.80 -10.73 0.17
CA LYS A 14 -12.22 -12.00 0.66
C LYS A 14 -10.70 -12.02 0.57
N ALA A 15 -10.11 -11.55 -0.53
CA ALA A 15 -8.66 -11.45 -0.68
C ALA A 15 -8.04 -10.45 0.30
N LEU A 16 -8.71 -9.30 0.54
CA LEU A 16 -8.30 -8.32 1.55
C LEU A 16 -8.39 -8.91 2.96
N GLN A 17 -9.46 -9.65 3.27
CA GLN A 17 -9.64 -10.31 4.55
C GLN A 17 -8.57 -11.40 4.77
N THR A 18 -8.33 -12.26 3.78
CA THR A 18 -7.28 -13.29 3.83
C THR A 18 -5.88 -12.67 3.97
N ALA A 19 -5.60 -11.57 3.27
CA ALA A 19 -4.35 -10.85 3.44
C ALA A 19 -4.17 -10.30 4.87
N VAL A 20 -5.24 -9.79 5.48
CA VAL A 20 -5.22 -9.33 6.88
C VAL A 20 -5.07 -10.49 7.86
N GLU A 21 -5.69 -11.64 7.59
CA GLU A 21 -5.59 -12.84 8.43
C GLU A 21 -4.21 -13.51 8.36
N GLU A 22 -3.64 -13.67 7.17
CA GLU A 22 -2.35 -14.35 6.96
C GLU A 22 -1.13 -13.49 7.33
N LEU A 23 -1.22 -12.17 7.17
CA LEU A 23 -0.17 -11.23 7.59
C LEU A 23 -0.30 -10.86 9.08
N GLY A 24 -1.32 -11.40 9.74
CA GLY A 24 -1.68 -11.17 11.12
C GLY A 24 -2.31 -9.79 11.36
N PRO A 25 -2.70 -9.47 12.62
CA PRO A 25 -3.28 -8.18 13.03
C PRO A 25 -2.36 -6.97 12.80
N ASN A 26 -1.20 -7.20 12.19
CA ASN A 26 -0.10 -6.29 12.05
C ASN A 26 -0.14 -5.45 10.77
N LEU A 27 -0.91 -5.78 9.74
CA LEU A 27 -1.03 -4.94 8.54
C LEU A 27 -2.42 -4.30 8.45
N PRO A 28 -2.61 -3.06 8.94
CA PRO A 28 -3.93 -2.44 8.95
C PRO A 28 -4.38 -2.09 7.52
N PRO A 29 -5.71 -2.00 7.27
CA PRO A 29 -6.27 -1.87 5.92
C PRO A 29 -5.71 -0.72 5.09
N ARG A 30 -5.41 0.43 5.73
CA ARG A 30 -4.87 1.60 5.02
C ARG A 30 -3.46 1.38 4.50
N GLN A 31 -2.64 0.65 5.24
CA GLN A 31 -1.28 0.30 4.83
C GLN A 31 -1.33 -0.71 3.69
N LEU A 32 -2.26 -1.66 3.73
CA LEU A 32 -2.50 -2.57 2.62
C LEU A 32 -2.95 -1.80 1.35
N MET A 33 -3.90 -0.87 1.49
CA MET A 33 -4.31 -0.01 0.37
C MET A 33 -3.14 0.79 -0.21
N ALA A 34 -2.28 1.37 0.65
CA ALA A 34 -1.10 2.09 0.20
C ALA A 34 -0.14 1.16 -0.59
N LEU A 35 0.10 -0.07 -0.12
CA LEU A 35 0.93 -1.05 -0.85
C LEU A 35 0.34 -1.40 -2.22
N LEU A 36 -0.97 -1.60 -2.30
CA LEU A 36 -1.65 -1.92 -3.56
C LEU A 36 -1.63 -0.75 -4.56
N LEU A 37 -1.79 0.48 -4.07
CA LEU A 37 -1.69 1.69 -4.91
C LEU A 37 -0.28 1.85 -5.48
N ILE A 38 0.76 1.65 -4.68
CA ILE A 38 2.16 1.72 -5.12
C ILE A 38 2.45 0.60 -6.13
N ALA A 39 1.98 -0.62 -5.86
CA ALA A 39 2.14 -1.73 -6.79
C ALA A 39 1.50 -1.48 -8.15
N GLU A 40 0.29 -0.92 -8.16
CA GLU A 40 -0.42 -0.60 -9.40
C GLU A 40 0.29 0.51 -10.18
N ALA A 41 0.74 1.56 -9.49
CA ALA A 41 1.54 2.63 -10.06
C ALA A 41 2.83 2.13 -10.73
N ASP A 42 3.57 1.25 -10.05
CA ASP A 42 4.77 0.60 -10.58
C ASP A 42 4.43 -0.24 -11.83
N ARG A 43 3.30 -0.97 -11.80
CA ARG A 43 2.85 -1.84 -12.91
C ARG A 43 2.49 -1.04 -14.16
N VAL A 44 1.84 0.11 -14.02
CA VAL A 44 1.39 0.94 -15.16
C VAL A 44 2.42 2.00 -15.56
N GLY A 45 3.56 2.09 -14.88
CA GLY A 45 4.59 3.09 -15.16
C GLY A 45 4.16 4.51 -14.82
N SER A 46 3.31 4.68 -13.81
CA SER A 46 2.81 5.98 -13.34
C SER A 46 3.28 6.22 -11.91
N PRO A 47 4.49 6.77 -11.70
CA PRO A 47 5.04 7.07 -10.37
C PRO A 47 4.05 7.83 -9.49
N ILE A 48 3.93 7.42 -8.22
CA ILE A 48 3.08 8.10 -7.23
C ILE A 48 3.89 8.58 -6.03
N GLY A 49 3.48 9.72 -5.48
CA GLY A 49 4.05 10.30 -4.27
C GLY A 49 3.09 10.24 -3.07
N VAL A 50 3.53 10.84 -1.97
CA VAL A 50 2.76 10.93 -0.72
C VAL A 50 1.38 11.57 -0.93
N ARG A 51 1.30 12.61 -1.78
CA ARG A 51 0.05 13.34 -2.06
C ARG A 51 -0.97 12.48 -2.82
N ASP A 52 -0.52 11.59 -3.68
CA ASP A 52 -1.40 10.71 -4.44
C ASP A 52 -2.01 9.65 -3.53
N ILE A 53 -1.21 9.09 -2.61
CA ILE A 53 -1.71 8.21 -1.55
C ILE A 53 -2.72 8.93 -0.66
N ASP A 54 -2.42 10.16 -0.23
CA ASP A 54 -3.33 10.95 0.61
C ASP A 54 -4.68 11.19 -0.08
N ARG A 55 -4.65 11.57 -1.38
CA ARG A 55 -5.86 11.74 -2.20
C ARG A 55 -6.64 10.44 -2.36
N ALA A 56 -5.96 9.32 -2.61
CA ALA A 56 -6.60 8.03 -2.83
C ALA A 56 -7.24 7.44 -1.57
N LEU A 57 -6.67 7.71 -0.39
CA LEU A 57 -7.20 7.20 0.88
C LEU A 57 -8.38 8.03 1.43
N GLY A 58 -8.60 9.25 0.93
CA GLY A 58 -9.73 10.10 1.28
C GLY A 58 -9.61 10.79 2.65
N ASP A 59 -9.91 12.10 2.66
CA ASP A 59 -10.00 13.04 3.79
C ASP A 59 -9.53 12.57 5.17
N LEU A 60 -8.30 12.97 5.52
CA LEU A 60 -7.87 13.05 6.90
C LEU A 60 -7.29 14.45 7.14
N PRO A 61 -7.68 15.12 8.24
CA PRO A 61 -7.11 16.42 8.58
C PRO A 61 -5.59 16.31 8.66
N ASN A 62 -4.90 17.05 7.80
CA ASN A 62 -3.48 17.40 7.81
C ASN A 62 -2.53 16.32 8.38
N GLY A 63 -2.12 15.35 7.54
CA GLY A 63 -0.86 14.61 7.74
C GLY A 63 -0.96 13.11 8.06
N SER A 64 -2.10 12.48 7.82
CA SER A 64 -2.27 11.05 8.12
C SER A 64 -1.46 10.13 7.19
N ALA A 65 -1.42 10.41 5.87
CA ALA A 65 -0.72 9.59 4.90
C ALA A 65 0.80 9.67 5.11
N SER A 66 1.32 10.86 5.41
CA SER A 66 2.72 11.05 5.78
C SER A 66 3.10 10.23 7.01
N LYS A 67 2.25 10.20 8.06
CA LYS A 67 2.50 9.42 9.27
C LYS A 67 2.42 7.91 9.02
N LEU A 68 1.46 7.49 8.18
CA LEU A 68 1.31 6.11 7.73
C LEU A 68 2.54 5.65 6.95
N LEU A 69 2.94 6.40 5.92
CA LEU A 69 4.09 6.09 5.08
C LEU A 69 5.40 6.15 5.88
N LYS A 70 5.54 7.08 6.84
CA LYS A 70 6.67 7.09 7.78
C LYS A 70 6.77 5.80 8.59
N THR A 71 5.65 5.16 8.90
CA THR A 71 5.65 3.86 9.58
C THR A 71 6.08 2.74 8.64
N MET A 72 5.64 2.80 7.37
CA MET A 72 5.97 1.81 6.34
C MET A 72 7.43 1.89 5.87
N MET A 73 8.03 3.08 5.89
CA MET A 73 9.45 3.32 5.57
C MET A 73 10.40 3.08 6.74
N HIS A 74 9.87 2.92 7.96
CA HIS A 74 10.71 2.77 9.14
C HIS A 74 11.45 1.42 9.12
N THR A 75 12.62 1.35 9.74
CA THR A 75 13.28 0.07 10.06
C THR A 75 12.39 -0.76 10.98
N GLU A 76 12.37 -2.06 10.75
CA GLU A 76 11.53 -3.01 11.48
C GLU A 76 11.95 -3.10 12.95
N GLY A 77 10.95 -3.10 13.84
CA GLY A 77 11.15 -3.27 15.27
C GLY A 77 9.97 -4.02 15.89
N PRO A 78 10.08 -4.45 17.16
CA PRO A 78 9.12 -5.37 17.78
C PRO A 78 7.66 -4.89 17.77
N ARG A 79 7.45 -3.56 17.80
CA ARG A 79 6.12 -2.92 17.81
C ARG A 79 5.57 -2.56 16.42
N LYS A 80 6.34 -2.80 15.36
CA LYS A 80 5.98 -2.46 13.96
C LYS A 80 6.16 -3.65 13.01
N ALA A 81 6.18 -4.85 13.56
CA ALA A 81 6.27 -6.09 12.79
C ALA A 81 5.16 -6.09 11.73
N GLY A 82 5.48 -6.53 10.51
CA GLY A 82 4.50 -6.67 9.42
C GLY A 82 4.27 -5.45 8.52
N VAL A 83 4.53 -4.21 8.97
CA VAL A 83 4.32 -2.99 8.15
C VAL A 83 5.61 -2.24 7.84
N ALA A 84 6.54 -2.23 8.78
CA ALA A 84 7.80 -1.52 8.62
C ALA A 84 8.64 -2.13 7.47
N ASN A 85 9.48 -1.30 6.86
CA ASN A 85 10.34 -1.65 5.74
C ASN A 85 9.59 -2.25 4.54
N THR A 86 8.40 -1.73 4.22
CA THR A 86 7.59 -2.19 3.07
C THR A 86 7.59 -1.20 1.90
N VAL A 87 7.92 0.06 2.16
CA VAL A 87 7.96 1.16 1.18
C VAL A 87 9.28 1.91 1.35
N ILE A 88 9.83 2.40 0.25
CA ILE A 88 10.90 3.39 0.22
C ILE A 88 10.46 4.62 -0.57
N SER A 89 11.11 5.74 -0.31
CA SER A 89 10.87 7.01 -1.01
C SER A 89 12.16 7.37 -1.73
N GLU A 90 12.08 7.46 -3.05
CA GLU A 90 13.20 7.80 -3.93
C GLU A 90 12.97 9.18 -4.53
N ARG A 91 14.05 9.94 -4.68
CA ARG A 91 13.96 11.26 -5.28
C ARG A 91 13.86 11.12 -6.80
N ASP A 92 12.93 11.82 -7.42
CA ASP A 92 12.81 11.81 -8.88
C ASP A 92 14.09 12.42 -9.49
N PRO A 93 14.76 11.72 -10.43
CA PRO A 93 16.00 12.21 -11.04
C PRO A 93 15.78 13.43 -11.95
N THR A 94 14.56 13.66 -12.40
CA THR A 94 14.18 14.78 -13.29
C THR A 94 13.60 15.98 -12.54
N ASP A 95 13.01 15.78 -11.36
CA ASP A 95 12.51 16.84 -10.49
C ASP A 95 12.88 16.55 -9.02
N LEU A 96 13.95 17.18 -8.55
CA LEU A 96 14.44 17.03 -7.17
C LEU A 96 13.44 17.48 -6.09
N ARG A 97 12.33 18.13 -6.45
CA ARG A 97 11.25 18.45 -5.50
C ARG A 97 10.22 17.33 -5.38
N ARG A 98 10.28 16.32 -6.24
CA ARG A 98 9.39 15.16 -6.24
C ARG A 98 10.06 13.96 -5.60
N TYR A 99 9.21 13.20 -4.91
CA TYR A 99 9.56 11.92 -4.33
C TYR A 99 8.55 10.89 -4.84
N THR A 100 9.08 9.77 -5.29
CA THR A 100 8.33 8.62 -5.76
C THR A 100 8.40 7.54 -4.68
N LEU A 101 7.26 6.93 -4.41
CA LEU A 101 7.16 5.79 -3.51
C LEU A 101 7.34 4.51 -4.31
N THR A 102 8.18 3.60 -3.83
CA THR A 102 8.37 2.27 -4.43
C THR A 102 8.35 1.18 -3.36
N LEU A 103 8.01 -0.05 -3.75
CA LEU A 103 7.96 -1.18 -2.83
C LEU A 103 9.36 -1.77 -2.59
N THR A 104 9.67 -2.02 -1.31
CA THR A 104 10.80 -2.86 -0.91
C THR A 104 10.55 -4.32 -1.30
N PRO A 105 11.56 -5.21 -1.26
CA PRO A 105 11.34 -6.64 -1.46
C PRO A 105 10.24 -7.22 -0.56
N LYS A 106 10.17 -6.77 0.70
CA LYS A 106 9.13 -7.17 1.65
C LYS A 106 7.75 -6.66 1.22
N GLY A 107 7.64 -5.39 0.82
CA GLY A 107 6.39 -4.82 0.32
C GLY A 107 5.85 -5.58 -0.90
N ARG A 108 6.75 -5.95 -1.83
CA ARG A 108 6.40 -6.76 -3.00
C ARG A 108 5.87 -8.14 -2.63
N GLN A 109 6.55 -8.85 -1.72
CA GLN A 109 6.09 -10.16 -1.24
C GLN A 109 4.69 -10.10 -0.62
N ILE A 110 4.39 -9.04 0.14
CA ILE A 110 3.05 -8.82 0.71
C ILE A 110 2.02 -8.66 -0.40
N VAL A 111 2.29 -7.77 -1.36
CA VAL A 111 1.38 -7.52 -2.48
C VAL A 111 1.17 -8.78 -3.31
N GLU A 112 2.23 -9.50 -3.66
CA GLU A 112 2.15 -10.74 -4.42
C GLU A 112 1.26 -11.79 -3.75
N LYS A 113 1.33 -11.92 -2.43
CA LYS A 113 0.44 -12.81 -1.69
C LYS A 113 -1.02 -12.39 -1.85
N VAL A 114 -1.32 -11.10 -1.66
CA VAL A 114 -2.70 -10.59 -1.80
C VAL A 114 -3.23 -10.82 -3.22
N LEU A 115 -2.43 -10.51 -4.24
CA LEU A 115 -2.83 -10.62 -5.64
C LEU A 115 -3.10 -12.06 -6.08
N ARG A 116 -2.45 -13.07 -5.49
CA ARG A 116 -2.72 -14.50 -5.78
C ARG A 116 -4.13 -14.94 -5.36
N HIS A 117 -4.79 -14.18 -4.50
CA HIS A 117 -6.13 -14.48 -3.99
C HIS A 117 -7.24 -13.66 -4.68
N LEU A 118 -6.89 -12.78 -5.63
CA LEU A 118 -7.82 -11.97 -6.44
C LEU A 118 -8.13 -12.64 -7.79
#